data_AF-A0AAE5N6E1-F1
#
_entry.id   AF-A0AAE5N6E1-F1
#
_cell.length_a   1.000
_cell.length_b   1.000
_cell.length_c   1.000
_cell.angle_alpha   90.00
_cell.angle_beta   90.00
_cell.angle_gamma   90.00
#
_symmetry.space_group_name_H-M   'P 1'
#
loop_
_entity.id
_entity.type
_entity.pdbx_description
1 polymer ?
#
loop_
_entity_poly.entity_id
_entity_poly.type
_entity_poly.pdbx_seq_one_letter_code
_entity_poly.pdbx_strand_id
1 'polypeptide(L)'
;MILPKDGIKLHRGNLGAITQHLKPLLEDGECFRLQLKDWREKRSLSQNSLSHVWYKEISDYLIKSGRTDATPAWVKRNLKKTYLGYEEVEYTDFVTGIKTIELELRHTSDLDTGDMHHFMCQVEGWCAQFGLVLTIPQSSEFQVLRDKQEA
;
A
#
# COMPACT_ATOMS: atom_id res chain seq x y z
N MET A 1 22.30 -11.60 15.18
CA MET A 1 22.45 -10.42 14.28
C MET A 1 21.10 -10.19 13.60
N ILE A 2 20.47 -9.04 13.82
CA ILE A 2 19.14 -8.74 13.28
C ILE A 2 19.34 -8.27 11.84
N LEU A 3 19.06 -9.13 10.86
CA LEU A 3 18.99 -8.70 9.45
C LEU A 3 17.99 -7.54 9.37
N PRO A 4 18.32 -6.41 8.70
CA PRO A 4 17.38 -5.31 8.54
C PRO A 4 16.08 -5.81 7.92
N LYS A 5 14.94 -5.32 8.41
CA LYS A 5 13.61 -5.68 7.88
C LYS A 5 13.50 -5.40 6.37
N ASP A 6 14.24 -4.43 5.87
CA ASP A 6 14.26 -4.02 4.47
C ASP A 6 15.32 -4.75 3.61
N GLY A 7 16.05 -5.70 4.19
CA GLY A 7 17.07 -6.50 3.51
C GLY A 7 18.46 -5.85 3.47
N ILE A 8 19.39 -6.50 2.78
CA ILE A 8 20.79 -6.08 2.62
C ILE A 8 21.07 -5.86 1.13
N LYS A 9 21.74 -4.75 0.78
CA LYS A 9 22.21 -4.51 -0.59
C LYS A 9 23.16 -5.62 -0.97
N LEU A 10 22.82 -6.42 -1.98
CA LEU A 10 23.72 -7.44 -2.50
C LEU A 10 24.40 -6.92 -3.78
N HIS A 11 25.73 -6.90 -3.79
CA HIS A 11 26.53 -6.59 -4.96
C HIS A 11 27.78 -7.48 -5.00
N ARG A 12 28.44 -7.57 -6.16
CA ARG A 12 29.60 -8.46 -6.35
C ARG A 12 30.67 -8.31 -5.27
N GLY A 13 30.90 -7.09 -4.79
CA GLY A 13 31.92 -6.76 -3.79
C GLY A 13 31.60 -7.17 -2.35
N ASN A 14 30.36 -7.52 -2.02
CA ASN A 14 29.97 -7.84 -0.63
C ASN A 14 29.37 -9.24 -0.42
N LEU A 15 29.25 -10.04 -1.49
CA LEU A 15 28.74 -11.41 -1.42
C LEU A 15 29.52 -12.28 -0.41
N GLY A 16 30.85 -12.14 -0.39
CA GLY A 16 31.72 -12.89 0.53
C GLY A 16 31.43 -12.59 2.00
N ALA A 17 31.29 -11.32 2.36
CA ALA A 17 30.97 -10.88 3.71
C ALA A 17 29.58 -11.37 4.14
N ILE A 18 28.57 -11.25 3.27
CA ILE A 18 27.22 -11.75 3.55
C ILE A 18 27.24 -13.26 3.80
N THR A 19 27.98 -14.01 2.99
CA THR A 19 28.08 -15.47 3.13
C THR A 19 28.74 -15.87 4.45
N GLN A 20 29.78 -15.14 4.89
CA GLN A 20 30.39 -15.35 6.20
C GLN A 20 29.42 -15.13 7.35
N HIS A 21 28.53 -14.15 7.24
CA HIS A 21 27.50 -13.90 8.26
C HIS A 21 26.36 -14.92 8.25
N LEU A 22 26.03 -15.49 7.09
CA LEU A 22 24.97 -16.50 6.98
C LEU A 22 25.41 -17.90 7.45
N LYS A 23 26.70 -18.24 7.33
CA LYS A 23 27.22 -19.57 7.70
C LYS A 23 26.86 -20.02 9.12
N PRO A 24 27.10 -19.24 10.19
CA PRO A 24 26.75 -19.66 11.55
C PRO A 24 25.24 -19.88 11.75
N LEU A 25 24.40 -19.12 11.04
CA LEU A 25 22.93 -19.27 11.15
C LEU A 25 22.45 -20.60 10.55
N LEU A 26 23.15 -21.10 9.52
CA LEU A 26 22.82 -22.37 8.87
C LEU A 26 23.37 -23.59 9.64
N GLU A 27 24.39 -23.38 10.48
CA GLU A 27 25.00 -24.43 11.31
C GLU A 27 24.08 -24.87 12.46
N ASP A 28 23.19 -23.99 12.92
CA ASP A 28 22.18 -24.28 13.96
C ASP A 28 21.01 -25.15 13.44
N GLY A 29 21.04 -25.56 12.16
CA GLY A 29 20.05 -26.46 11.55
C GLY A 29 18.72 -25.79 11.18
N GLU A 30 18.62 -24.47 11.32
CA GLU A 30 17.45 -23.70 10.93
C GLU A 30 17.37 -23.51 9.41
N CYS A 31 16.16 -23.63 8.85
CA CYS A 31 15.89 -23.41 7.43
C CYS A 31 15.40 -21.98 7.19
N PHE A 32 16.12 -21.22 6.36
CA PHE A 32 15.76 -19.84 6.02
C PHE A 32 15.30 -19.69 4.57
N ARG A 33 14.35 -18.79 4.32
CA ARG A 33 13.93 -18.39 2.97
C ARG A 33 14.76 -17.18 2.52
N LEU A 34 15.59 -17.35 1.49
CA LEU A 34 16.28 -16.25 0.81
C LEU A 34 15.42 -15.75 -0.36
N GLN A 35 15.11 -14.44 -0.38
CA GLN A 35 14.40 -13.80 -1.50
C GLN A 35 15.31 -12.75 -2.14
N LEU A 36 15.62 -12.92 -3.43
CA LEU A 36 16.34 -11.92 -4.22
C LEU A 36 15.33 -10.99 -4.90
N LYS A 37 15.50 -9.69 -4.70
CA LYS A 37 14.74 -8.62 -5.35
C LYS A 37 15.72 -7.55 -5.80
N ASP A 38 15.36 -6.79 -6.84
CA ASP A 38 16.17 -5.67 -7.30
C ASP A 38 16.39 -4.64 -6.19
N TRP A 39 17.62 -4.17 -6.05
CA TRP A 39 17.97 -3.17 -5.05
C TRP A 39 17.46 -1.78 -5.44
N ARG A 40 16.82 -1.08 -4.49
CA ARG A 40 16.45 0.34 -4.62
C ARG A 40 16.92 1.09 -3.38
N GLU A 41 17.59 2.23 -3.55
CA GLU A 41 18.24 2.96 -2.44
C GLU A 41 17.26 3.53 -1.40
N LYS A 42 16.05 3.87 -1.84
CA LYS A 42 14.89 4.10 -0.98
C LYS A 42 13.75 3.28 -1.53
N ARG A 43 13.00 2.59 -0.67
CA ARG A 43 11.71 2.02 -1.05
C ARG A 43 10.84 3.19 -1.52
N SER A 44 10.50 3.23 -2.80
CA SER A 44 9.49 4.18 -3.29
C SER A 44 8.23 3.96 -2.47
N LEU A 45 7.64 5.04 -1.98
CA LEU A 45 6.37 4.95 -1.27
C LEU A 45 5.34 4.42 -2.28
N SER A 46 4.82 3.22 -2.02
CA SER A 46 3.79 2.64 -2.89
C SER A 46 2.53 3.50 -2.84
N GLN A 47 1.74 3.45 -3.90
CA GLN A 47 0.44 4.14 -3.94
C GLN A 47 -0.45 3.76 -2.74
N ASN A 48 -0.46 2.47 -2.38
CA ASN A 48 -1.20 2.00 -1.21
C ASN A 48 -0.70 2.64 0.09
N SER A 49 0.62 2.71 0.33
CA SER A 49 1.14 3.38 1.52
C SER A 49 0.89 4.90 1.51
N LEU A 50 0.96 5.55 0.35
CA LEU A 50 0.66 6.98 0.22
C LEU A 50 -0.83 7.28 0.48
N SER A 51 -1.75 6.45 -0.02
CA SER A 51 -3.18 6.61 0.25
C SER A 51 -3.50 6.61 1.75
N HIS A 52 -2.79 5.80 2.55
CA HIS A 52 -2.93 5.79 4.00
C HIS A 52 -2.48 7.09 4.67
N VAL A 53 -1.47 7.77 4.11
CA VAL A 53 -1.06 9.11 4.56
C VAL A 53 -2.18 10.12 4.26
N TRP A 54 -2.74 10.08 3.05
CA TRP A 54 -3.84 10.97 2.65
C TRP A 54 -5.08 10.78 3.50
N TYR A 55 -5.48 9.55 3.84
CA TYR A 55 -6.63 9.32 4.72
C TYR A 55 -6.45 9.97 6.09
N LYS A 56 -5.22 10.03 6.60
CA LYS A 56 -4.91 10.71 7.85
C LYS A 56 -5.04 12.23 7.70
N GLU A 57 -4.47 12.81 6.64
CA GLU A 57 -4.55 14.25 6.37
C GLU A 57 -6.00 14.72 6.18
N ILE A 58 -6.79 13.95 5.43
CA ILE A 58 -8.22 14.20 5.21
C ILE A 58 -8.99 14.08 6.53
N SER A 59 -8.72 13.04 7.32
CA SER A 59 -9.30 12.87 8.67
C SER A 59 -9.03 14.09 9.54
N ASP A 60 -7.76 14.52 9.63
CA ASP A 60 -7.35 15.66 10.45
C ASP A 60 -8.03 16.96 9.98
N TYR A 61 -8.20 17.15 8.67
CA TYR A 61 -8.93 18.28 8.09
C TYR A 61 -10.43 18.26 8.42
N LEU A 62 -11.08 17.10 8.27
CA LEU A 62 -12.52 16.94 8.56
C LEU A 62 -12.83 17.12 10.04
N ILE A 63 -11.96 16.61 10.92
CA ILE A 63 -12.08 16.81 12.38
C ILE A 63 -11.97 18.30 12.71
N LYS A 64 -11.00 19.03 12.13
CA LYS A 64 -10.88 20.48 12.29
C LYS A 64 -12.11 21.24 11.77
N SER A 65 -12.78 20.72 10.76
CA SER A 65 -13.99 21.30 10.17
C SER A 65 -15.27 20.97 10.96
N GLY A 66 -15.18 20.23 12.07
CA GLY A 66 -16.30 19.94 12.97
C GLY A 66 -16.87 18.51 12.88
N ARG A 67 -16.30 17.62 12.04
CA ARG A 67 -16.68 16.20 12.01
C ARG A 67 -15.73 15.36 12.86
N THR A 68 -16.00 15.30 14.15
CA THR A 68 -15.14 14.64 15.14
C THR A 68 -15.07 13.11 15.00
N ASP A 69 -16.00 12.50 14.26
CA ASP A 69 -16.10 11.07 14.00
C ASP A 69 -15.32 10.62 12.73
N ALA A 70 -14.72 11.56 11.99
CA ALA A 70 -14.06 11.32 10.71
C ALA A 70 -12.68 10.66 10.83
N THR A 71 -12.60 9.48 11.48
CA THR A 71 -11.35 8.72 11.63
C THR A 71 -10.73 8.32 10.28
N PRO A 72 -9.41 8.05 10.19
CA PRO A 72 -8.77 7.64 8.93
C PRO A 72 -9.38 6.36 8.33
N ALA A 73 -9.81 5.42 9.17
CA ALA A 73 -10.51 4.21 8.74
C ALA A 73 -11.90 4.52 8.16
N TRP A 74 -12.62 5.47 8.78
CA TRP A 74 -13.90 5.96 8.27
C TRP A 74 -13.71 6.67 6.91
N VAL A 75 -12.70 7.52 6.78
CA VAL A 75 -12.37 8.21 5.51
C VAL A 75 -12.06 7.19 4.43
N LYS A 76 -11.14 6.24 4.70
CA LYS A 76 -10.80 5.15 3.77
C LYS A 76 -12.05 4.41 3.29
N ARG A 77 -12.91 3.98 4.21
CA ARG A 77 -14.13 3.23 3.88
C ARG A 77 -15.08 4.04 2.98
N ASN A 78 -15.29 5.33 3.28
CA ASN A 78 -16.19 6.16 2.50
C ASN A 78 -15.63 6.50 1.12
N LEU A 79 -14.33 6.77 1.00
CA LEU A 79 -13.69 7.02 -0.29
C LEU A 79 -13.75 5.77 -1.18
N LYS A 80 -13.42 4.60 -0.63
CA LYS A 80 -13.60 3.31 -1.33
C LYS A 80 -15.04 3.13 -1.81
N LYS A 81 -16.04 3.37 -0.94
CA LYS A 81 -17.45 3.24 -1.31
C LYS A 81 -17.86 4.20 -2.42
N THR A 82 -17.31 5.41 -2.41
CA THR A 82 -17.65 6.46 -3.38
C THR A 82 -17.04 6.20 -4.76
N TYR A 83 -15.80 5.75 -4.82
CA TYR A 83 -15.03 5.67 -6.07
C TYR A 83 -14.80 4.26 -6.61
N LEU A 84 -14.77 3.23 -5.75
CA LEU A 84 -14.52 1.84 -6.18
C LEU A 84 -15.80 1.00 -6.25
N GLY A 85 -16.78 1.28 -5.39
CA GLY A 85 -18.02 0.52 -5.32
C GLY A 85 -17.87 -0.85 -4.63
N TYR A 86 -18.75 -1.78 -5.00
CA TYR A 86 -18.89 -3.10 -4.39
C TYR A 86 -18.52 -4.21 -5.40
N GLU A 87 -18.10 -5.35 -4.89
CA GLU A 87 -17.93 -6.59 -5.65
C GLU A 87 -18.74 -7.73 -5.04
N GLU A 88 -19.21 -8.63 -5.90
CA GLU A 88 -19.89 -9.84 -5.48
C GLU A 88 -18.84 -10.89 -5.09
N VAL A 89 -18.87 -11.30 -3.83
CA VAL A 89 -18.00 -12.35 -3.29
C VAL A 89 -18.85 -13.58 -3.03
N GLU A 90 -18.47 -14.70 -3.64
CA GLU A 90 -19.10 -15.99 -3.39
C GLU A 90 -18.50 -16.61 -2.12
N TYR A 91 -19.37 -16.81 -1.14
CA TYR A 91 -19.07 -17.55 0.07
C TYR A 91 -19.61 -18.95 -0.03
N THR A 92 -18.82 -19.93 0.39
CA THR A 92 -19.26 -21.32 0.54
C THR A 92 -19.27 -21.66 2.02
N ASP A 93 -20.44 -22.01 2.54
CA ASP A 93 -20.54 -22.59 3.87
C ASP A 93 -19.94 -24.00 3.85
N PHE A 94 -18.83 -24.20 4.56
CA PHE A 94 -18.14 -25.49 4.59
C PHE A 94 -18.90 -26.60 5.33
N VAL A 95 -19.91 -26.25 6.13
CA VAL A 95 -20.74 -27.21 6.87
C VAL A 95 -21.94 -27.64 6.02
N THR A 96 -22.61 -26.69 5.34
CA THR A 96 -23.84 -26.97 4.58
C THR A 96 -23.61 -27.13 3.07
N GLY A 97 -22.48 -26.66 2.55
CA GLY A 97 -22.17 -26.62 1.12
C GLY A 97 -22.94 -25.54 0.33
N ILE A 98 -23.74 -24.70 1.00
CA ILE A 98 -24.54 -23.65 0.36
C ILE A 98 -23.62 -22.52 -0.07
N LYS A 99 -23.81 -22.05 -1.31
CA LYS A 99 -23.15 -20.88 -1.86
C LYS A 99 -24.03 -19.65 -1.69
N THR A 100 -23.50 -18.61 -1.07
CA THR A 100 -24.14 -17.30 -0.94
C THR A 100 -23.31 -16.24 -1.66
N ILE A 101 -23.97 -15.25 -2.23
CA ILE A 101 -23.30 -14.10 -2.83
C ILE A 101 -23.52 -12.92 -1.89
N GLU A 102 -22.44 -12.32 -1.42
CA GLU A 102 -22.46 -11.12 -0.59
C GLU A 102 -21.76 -9.96 -1.31
N LEU A 103 -22.27 -8.74 -1.11
CA LEU A 103 -21.67 -7.54 -1.70
C LEU A 103 -20.64 -6.95 -0.73
N GLU A 104 -19.37 -7.08 -1.09
CA GLU A 104 -18.26 -6.56 -0.32
C GLU A 104 -17.63 -5.32 -0.94
N LEU A 105 -16.94 -4.53 -0.13
CA LEU A 105 -16.31 -3.31 -0.58
C LEU A 105 -14.93 -3.60 -1.17
N ARG A 106 -14.80 -3.47 -2.50
CA ARG A 106 -13.57 -3.72 -3.27
C ARG A 106 -12.28 -3.39 -2.54
N HIS A 107 -11.38 -4.36 -2.39
CA HIS A 107 -10.13 -4.15 -1.64
C HIS A 107 -9.08 -3.37 -2.45
N THR A 108 -8.47 -2.35 -1.83
CA THR A 108 -7.39 -1.57 -2.48
C THR A 108 -6.10 -2.36 -2.67
N SER A 109 -5.98 -3.53 -2.03
CA SER A 109 -4.88 -4.47 -2.28
C SER A 109 -5.01 -5.20 -3.60
N ASP A 110 -6.23 -5.29 -4.13
CA ASP A 110 -6.58 -6.13 -5.27
C ASP A 110 -6.69 -5.30 -6.56
N LEU A 111 -6.62 -3.97 -6.41
CA LEU A 111 -6.50 -3.04 -7.52
C LEU A 111 -5.13 -3.19 -8.19
N ASP A 112 -5.13 -3.12 -9.52
CA ASP A 112 -3.89 -2.98 -10.26
C ASP A 112 -3.29 -1.57 -10.05
N THR A 113 -2.05 -1.38 -10.50
CA THR A 113 -1.35 -0.10 -10.34
C THR A 113 -2.06 1.06 -11.06
N GLY A 114 -2.78 0.79 -12.15
CA GLY A 114 -3.50 1.81 -12.93
C GLY A 114 -4.80 2.22 -12.24
N ASP A 115 -5.60 1.27 -11.80
CA ASP A 115 -6.84 1.46 -11.04
C ASP A 115 -6.57 2.17 -9.72
N MET A 116 -5.50 1.78 -9.02
CA MET A 116 -5.08 2.47 -7.80
C MET A 116 -4.64 3.91 -8.08
N HIS A 117 -3.92 4.16 -9.17
CA HIS A 117 -3.57 5.52 -9.60
C HIS A 117 -4.83 6.35 -9.87
N HIS A 118 -5.78 5.81 -10.65
CA HIS A 118 -7.02 6.48 -10.98
C HIS A 118 -7.83 6.85 -9.74
N PHE A 119 -7.99 5.89 -8.82
CA PHE A 119 -8.64 6.11 -7.52
C PHE A 119 -7.96 7.24 -6.74
N MET A 120 -6.63 7.26 -6.68
CA MET A 120 -5.90 8.32 -6.00
C MET A 120 -6.09 9.69 -6.69
N CYS A 121 -6.08 9.78 -8.01
CA CYS A 121 -6.38 11.03 -8.73
C CYS A 121 -7.78 11.57 -8.39
N GLN A 122 -8.78 10.68 -8.28
CA GLN A 122 -10.13 11.09 -7.88
C GLN A 122 -10.17 11.65 -6.46
N VAL A 123 -9.45 11.02 -5.52
CA VAL A 123 -9.33 11.49 -4.13
C VAL A 123 -8.61 12.84 -4.05
N GLU A 124 -7.51 13.03 -4.78
CA GLU A 124 -6.78 14.30 -4.88
C GLU A 124 -7.69 15.41 -5.43
N GLY A 125 -8.37 15.13 -6.55
CA GLY A 125 -9.29 16.07 -7.18
C GLY A 125 -10.45 16.48 -6.27
N TRP A 126 -11.00 15.53 -5.50
CA TRP A 126 -12.01 15.83 -4.48
C TRP A 126 -11.45 16.72 -3.36
N CYS A 127 -10.24 16.45 -2.87
CA CYS A 127 -9.59 17.27 -1.84
C CYS A 127 -9.33 18.71 -2.31
N ALA A 128 -8.93 18.86 -3.58
CA ALA A 128 -8.69 20.16 -4.19
C ALA A 128 -9.96 21.03 -4.25
N GLN A 129 -11.16 20.44 -4.38
CA GLN A 129 -12.44 21.18 -4.44
C GLN A 129 -12.72 22.00 -3.17
N PHE A 130 -12.22 21.57 -2.02
CA PHE A 130 -12.36 22.29 -0.76
C PHE A 130 -11.03 22.84 -0.22
N GLY A 131 -10.00 22.91 -1.08
CA GLY A 131 -8.72 23.56 -0.78
C GLY A 131 -7.76 22.74 0.08
N LEU A 132 -7.96 21.43 0.23
CA LEU A 132 -7.02 20.56 0.93
C LEU A 132 -5.91 20.09 -0.02
N VAL A 133 -4.69 20.55 0.23
CA VAL A 133 -3.49 20.09 -0.50
C VAL A 133 -2.92 18.86 0.22
N LEU A 134 -2.93 17.71 -0.46
CA LEU A 134 -2.41 16.45 0.05
C LEU A 134 -0.89 16.36 -0.14
N THR A 135 -0.21 15.62 0.74
CA THR A 135 1.24 15.40 0.62
C THR A 135 1.56 14.48 -0.55
N ILE A 136 2.38 14.93 -1.50
CA ILE A 136 2.83 14.12 -2.64
C ILE A 136 4.37 14.16 -2.72
N PRO A 137 5.06 13.14 -2.18
CA PRO A 137 6.51 13.07 -2.30
C PRO A 137 6.93 12.85 -3.76
N GLN A 138 7.95 13.58 -4.21
CA GLN A 138 8.50 13.46 -5.57
C GLN A 138 8.98 12.03 -5.90
N SER A 139 9.44 11.29 -4.90
CA SER A 139 9.88 9.89 -5.05
C SER A 139 8.76 8.85 -4.87
N SER A 140 7.50 9.27 -4.81
CA SER A 140 6.36 8.34 -4.68
C SER A 140 6.03 7.71 -6.03
N GLU A 141 5.51 6.48 -5.99
CA GLU A 141 5.07 5.78 -7.21
C GLU A 141 3.95 6.53 -7.94
N PHE A 142 3.09 7.22 -7.18
CA PHE A 142 2.04 8.09 -7.72
C PHE A 142 2.62 9.23 -8.58
N GLN A 143 3.59 9.99 -8.05
CA GLN A 143 4.19 11.10 -8.80
C GLN A 143 4.88 10.61 -10.08
N VAL A 144 5.65 9.53 -9.99
CA VAL A 144 6.38 8.97 -11.14
C VAL A 144 5.42 8.51 -12.24
N LEU A 145 4.26 7.97 -11.90
CA LEU A 145 3.26 7.57 -12.89
C LEU A 145 2.54 8.78 -13.50
N ARG A 146 2.27 9.82 -12.71
CA ARG A 146 1.73 11.08 -13.20
C ARG A 146 2.66 11.75 -14.21
N ASP A 147 3.94 11.88 -13.87
CA ASP A 147 4.94 12.49 -14.77
C ASP A 147 5.07 11.74 -16.11
N LYS A 148 4.85 10.41 -16.10
CA LYS A 148 4.85 9.59 -17.32
C LYS A 148 3.61 9.78 -18.19
N GLN A 149 2.48 10.21 -17.62
CA GLN A 149 1.25 10.46 -18.37
C GLN A 149 1.22 11.88 -18.94
N GLU A 150 1.96 12.82 -18.33
CA GLU A 150 2.05 14.22 -18.75
C GLU A 150 3.22 14.49 -19.72
N ALA A 151 4.15 13.54 -19.89
CA ALA A 151 5.28 13.59 -20.83
C ALA A 151 4.91 13.06 -22.23
#